data_AF-A0A944D045-F1
#
_entry.id   AF-A0A944D045-F1
#
_cell.length_a   1.000
_cell.length_b   1.000
_cell.length_c   1.000
_cell.angle_alpha   90.00
_cell.angle_beta   90.00
_cell.angle_gamma   90.00
#
_symmetry.space_group_name_H-M   'P 1'
#
loop_
_entity.id
_entity.type
_entity.pdbx_description
1 polymer ?
#
loop_
_entity_poly.entity_id
_entity_poly.type
_entity_poly.pdbx_seq_one_letter_code
_entity_poly.pdbx_strand_id
1 'polypeptide(L)'
;MKISQKIIDYAIWYYLRYYPSRKKLFQKLAQKFGPESEKGKKYGGIGDEEISYILDEHMRNIIQEEEVLRSKIKNLQAKGKNVNYIKNNLLEKYFEKTDIENCLEQEFQVSEQSILSENVLHKKIQNFKQKGKSKNYIRQKFIERSEDREVVEHILDEIFGEDDEFENLKNEYEKLAPKYEKQKIIEKLLRKGFCYGDIKNVVE
;
A
#
# COMPACT_ATOMS: atom_id res chain seq x y z
N MET A 1 -30.51 11.41 26.32
CA MET A 1 -29.22 10.85 26.79
C MET A 1 -28.23 12.00 26.96
N LYS A 2 -27.54 12.14 28.10
CA LYS A 2 -26.65 13.30 28.35
C LYS A 2 -25.19 12.90 28.12
N ILE A 3 -24.71 13.07 26.90
CA ILE A 3 -23.32 12.83 26.52
C ILE A 3 -22.47 14.05 26.90
N SER A 4 -21.28 13.83 27.45
CA SER A 4 -20.33 14.90 27.77
C SER A 4 -19.82 15.60 26.50
N GLN A 5 -19.92 16.93 26.44
CA GLN A 5 -19.42 17.74 25.32
C GLN A 5 -17.93 17.48 25.04
N LYS A 6 -17.13 17.19 26.08
CA LYS A 6 -15.71 16.87 25.92
C LYS A 6 -15.46 15.61 25.08
N ILE A 7 -16.40 14.67 25.06
CA ILE A 7 -16.30 13.46 24.24
C ILE A 7 -16.61 13.78 22.78
N ILE A 8 -17.65 14.61 22.54
CA ILE A 8 -18.00 15.11 21.21
C ILE A 8 -16.84 15.92 20.62
N ASP A 9 -16.31 16.90 21.37
CA ASP A 9 -15.17 17.72 20.97
C ASP A 9 -13.96 16.85 20.61
N TYR A 10 -13.71 15.80 21.39
CA TYR A 10 -12.63 14.86 21.11
C TYR A 10 -12.87 14.07 19.83
N ALA A 11 -14.10 13.59 19.59
CA ALA A 11 -14.44 12.83 18.40
C ALA A 11 -14.19 13.67 17.13
N ILE A 12 -14.66 14.92 17.13
CA ILE A 12 -14.46 15.89 16.06
C ILE A 12 -12.96 16.17 15.86
N TRP A 13 -12.23 16.51 16.93
CA TRP A 13 -10.79 16.75 16.87
C TRP A 13 -10.03 15.55 16.29
N TYR A 14 -10.33 14.34 16.78
CA TYR A 14 -9.64 13.14 16.34
C TYR A 14 -9.92 12.86 14.87
N TYR A 15 -11.16 13.03 14.43
CA TYR A 15 -11.53 12.85 13.03
C TYR A 15 -10.78 13.85 12.14
N LEU A 16 -10.85 15.16 12.44
CA LEU A 16 -10.19 16.19 11.63
C LEU A 16 -8.66 16.08 11.63
N ARG A 17 -8.07 15.51 12.68
CA ARG A 17 -6.61 15.31 12.76
C ARG A 17 -6.13 14.12 11.95
N TYR A 18 -6.88 13.02 11.92
CA TYR A 18 -6.40 11.73 11.42
C TYR A 18 -7.17 11.18 10.21
N TYR A 19 -8.37 11.68 9.95
CA TYR A 19 -9.30 11.16 8.94
C TYR A 19 -9.38 9.62 8.96
N PRO A 20 -9.77 9.02 10.10
CA PRO A 20 -9.98 7.58 10.22
C PRO A 20 -11.26 7.15 9.47
N SER A 21 -11.43 5.84 9.22
CA SER A 21 -12.75 5.32 8.87
C SER A 21 -13.71 5.49 10.05
N ARG A 22 -15.02 5.46 9.78
CA ARG A 22 -16.06 5.56 10.81
C ARG A 22 -15.91 4.46 11.85
N LYS A 23 -15.66 3.22 11.41
CA LYS A 23 -15.41 2.06 12.29
C LYS A 23 -14.16 2.23 13.14
N LYS A 24 -13.09 2.82 12.59
CA LYS A 24 -11.88 3.11 13.36
C LYS A 24 -12.10 4.21 14.39
N LEU A 25 -12.86 5.25 14.06
CA LEU A 25 -13.26 6.30 14.99
C LEU A 25 -14.11 5.73 16.12
N PHE A 26 -15.09 4.90 15.80
CA PHE A 26 -15.93 4.19 16.77
C PHE A 26 -15.08 3.43 17.79
N GLN A 27 -14.19 2.55 17.32
CA GLN A 27 -13.29 1.80 18.20
C GLN A 27 -12.40 2.72 19.05
N LYS A 28 -11.98 3.86 18.51
CA LYS A 28 -11.17 4.82 19.24
C LYS A 28 -11.95 5.47 20.39
N LEU A 29 -13.22 5.78 20.16
CA LEU A 29 -14.11 6.35 21.18
C LEU A 29 -14.43 5.31 22.26
N ALA A 30 -14.77 4.08 21.87
CA ALA A 30 -14.99 2.96 22.81
C ALA A 30 -13.77 2.69 23.67
N GLN A 31 -12.57 2.62 23.07
CA GLN A 31 -11.32 2.41 23.80
C GLN A 31 -11.06 3.56 24.81
N LYS A 32 -11.33 4.80 24.41
CA LYS A 32 -10.91 5.97 25.17
C LYS A 32 -11.91 6.40 26.22
N PHE A 33 -13.20 6.24 25.96
CA PHE A 33 -14.31 6.72 26.79
C PHE A 33 -15.31 5.64 27.16
N GLY A 34 -15.03 4.37 26.85
CA GLY A 34 -15.85 3.24 27.31
C GLY A 34 -15.99 3.23 28.84
N PRO A 35 -17.02 2.55 29.38
CA PRO A 35 -17.37 2.63 30.81
C PRO A 35 -16.20 2.34 31.76
N GLU A 36 -15.36 1.37 31.39
CA GLU A 36 -14.21 0.95 32.20
C GLU A 36 -12.94 1.79 32.00
N SER A 37 -12.91 2.66 30.99
CA SER A 37 -11.74 3.50 30.71
C SER A 37 -11.57 4.60 31.75
N GLU A 38 -10.32 5.03 32.00
CA GLU A 38 -10.02 6.12 32.93
C GLU A 38 -10.79 7.42 32.59
N LYS A 39 -10.87 7.76 31.29
CA LYS A 39 -11.64 8.92 30.85
C LYS A 39 -13.13 8.67 30.85
N GLY A 40 -13.59 7.44 30.64
CA GLY A 40 -14.99 7.06 30.83
C GLY A 40 -15.44 7.36 32.26
N LYS A 41 -14.70 6.88 33.26
CA LYS A 41 -14.96 7.14 34.69
C LYS A 41 -15.02 8.64 35.01
N LYS A 42 -14.21 9.47 34.34
CA LYS A 42 -14.20 10.93 34.52
C LYS A 42 -15.33 11.67 33.79
N TYR A 43 -15.74 11.21 32.61
CA TYR A 43 -16.64 11.95 31.72
C TYR A 43 -18.00 11.28 31.50
N GLY A 44 -18.32 10.24 32.27
CA GLY A 44 -19.63 9.60 32.31
C GLY A 44 -19.74 8.27 31.57
N GLY A 45 -18.68 7.81 30.91
CA GLY A 45 -18.67 6.55 30.13
C GLY A 45 -19.61 6.61 28.93
N ILE A 46 -19.24 6.00 27.81
CA ILE A 46 -20.14 5.84 26.66
C ILE A 46 -20.07 4.42 26.11
N GLY A 47 -21.22 3.85 25.78
CA GLY A 47 -21.36 2.57 25.10
C GLY A 47 -21.56 2.74 23.58
N ASP A 48 -21.91 1.66 22.93
CA ASP A 48 -22.03 1.59 21.47
C ASP A 48 -23.18 2.47 20.93
N GLU A 49 -24.27 2.59 21.68
CA GLU A 49 -25.42 3.43 21.34
C GLU A 49 -25.06 4.92 21.42
N GLU A 50 -24.38 5.35 22.50
CA GLU A 50 -23.88 6.71 22.64
C GLU A 50 -22.87 7.07 21.55
N ILE A 51 -21.95 6.16 21.22
CA ILE A 51 -20.98 6.39 20.16
C ILE A 51 -21.71 6.55 18.83
N SER A 52 -22.65 5.65 18.51
CA SER A 52 -23.43 5.73 17.27
C SER A 52 -24.18 7.06 17.17
N TYR A 53 -24.83 7.47 18.26
CA TYR A 53 -25.50 8.77 18.36
C TYR A 53 -24.53 9.95 18.11
N ILE A 54 -23.32 9.94 18.67
CA ILE A 54 -22.31 10.97 18.39
C ILE A 54 -21.98 11.01 16.90
N LEU A 55 -21.73 9.87 16.29
CA LEU A 55 -21.34 9.80 14.88
C LEU A 55 -22.47 10.23 13.96
N ASP A 56 -23.72 9.86 14.27
CA ASP A 56 -24.89 10.08 13.41
C ASP A 56 -25.58 11.43 13.59
N GLU A 57 -25.52 12.03 14.78
CA GLU A 57 -26.21 13.29 15.05
C GLU A 57 -25.24 14.47 15.15
N HIS A 58 -24.06 14.26 15.74
CA HIS A 58 -23.09 15.35 15.94
C HIS A 58 -22.03 15.43 14.85
N MET A 59 -21.78 14.34 14.13
CA MET A 59 -20.69 14.27 13.15
C MET A 59 -21.13 13.93 11.73
N ARG A 60 -22.43 13.79 11.45
CA ARG A 60 -22.95 13.41 10.13
C ARG A 60 -22.38 14.24 8.99
N ASN A 61 -22.35 15.56 9.16
CA ASN A 61 -21.88 16.50 8.14
C ASN A 61 -20.35 16.70 8.17
N ILE A 62 -19.67 16.08 9.12
CA ILE A 62 -18.21 16.17 9.29
C ILE A 62 -17.55 14.92 8.71
N ILE A 63 -18.17 13.74 8.90
CA ILE A 63 -17.65 12.47 8.43
C ILE A 63 -17.87 12.37 6.91
N GLN A 64 -16.77 12.49 6.18
CA GLN A 64 -16.66 12.35 4.73
C GLN A 64 -15.93 11.05 4.40
N GLU A 65 -16.58 9.91 4.67
CA GLU A 65 -15.91 8.60 4.58
C GLU A 65 -15.45 8.26 3.16
N GLU A 66 -16.28 8.60 2.16
CA GLU A 66 -15.99 8.37 0.75
C GLU A 66 -14.81 9.23 0.26
N GLU A 67 -14.80 10.53 0.57
CA GLU A 67 -13.72 11.44 0.19
C GLU A 67 -12.40 11.07 0.88
N VAL A 68 -12.48 10.64 2.14
CA VAL A 68 -11.31 10.15 2.88
C VAL A 68 -10.77 8.87 2.23
N LEU A 69 -11.64 7.92 1.86
CA LEU A 69 -11.26 6.70 1.17
C LEU A 69 -10.58 7.01 -0.17
N ARG A 70 -11.22 7.83 -1.01
CA ARG A 70 -10.69 8.32 -2.29
C ARG A 70 -9.32 8.94 -2.14
N SER A 71 -9.17 9.86 -1.19
CA SER A 71 -7.91 10.55 -0.92
C SER A 71 -6.82 9.56 -0.52
N LYS A 72 -7.13 8.56 0.32
CA LYS A 72 -6.15 7.53 0.70
C LYS A 72 -5.75 6.66 -0.48
N ILE A 73 -6.68 6.26 -1.36
CA ILE A 73 -6.37 5.50 -2.57
C ILE A 73 -5.45 6.32 -3.49
N LYS A 74 -5.81 7.57 -3.81
CA LYS A 74 -4.98 8.48 -4.64
C LYS A 74 -3.56 8.63 -4.08
N ASN A 75 -3.45 8.80 -2.76
CA ASN A 75 -2.15 8.90 -2.09
C ASN A 75 -1.29 7.63 -2.20
N LEU A 76 -1.91 6.45 -2.15
CA LEU A 76 -1.19 5.18 -2.30
C LEU A 76 -0.82 4.93 -3.76
N GLN A 77 -1.71 5.25 -4.70
CA GLN A 77 -1.45 5.20 -6.13
C GLN A 77 -0.29 6.12 -6.52
N ALA A 78 -0.27 7.36 -6.02
CA ALA A 78 0.83 8.31 -6.23
C ALA A 78 2.17 7.79 -5.67
N LYS A 79 2.14 6.88 -4.69
CA LYS A 79 3.32 6.17 -4.18
C LYS A 79 3.64 4.90 -4.97
N GLY A 80 2.94 4.65 -6.08
CA GLY A 80 3.07 3.48 -6.94
C GLY A 80 2.79 2.18 -6.20
N LYS A 81 1.73 2.15 -5.39
CA LYS A 81 1.24 0.92 -4.75
C LYS A 81 0.24 0.24 -5.69
N ASN A 82 0.28 -1.08 -5.72
CA ASN A 82 -0.63 -1.91 -6.51
C ASN A 82 -1.98 -2.08 -5.81
N VAL A 83 -2.95 -2.66 -6.53
CA VAL A 83 -4.33 -2.80 -6.06
C VAL A 83 -4.41 -3.64 -4.79
N ASN A 84 -3.72 -4.78 -4.72
CA ASN A 84 -3.80 -5.65 -3.55
C ASN A 84 -3.23 -4.98 -2.29
N TYR A 85 -2.11 -4.27 -2.42
CA TYR A 85 -1.57 -3.48 -1.32
C TYR A 85 -2.56 -2.41 -0.85
N ILE A 86 -3.20 -1.71 -1.79
CA ILE A 86 -4.20 -0.68 -1.47
C ILE A 86 -5.38 -1.29 -0.72
N LYS A 87 -5.95 -2.39 -1.24
CA LYS A 87 -7.06 -3.12 -0.59
C LYS A 87 -6.69 -3.53 0.83
N ASN A 88 -5.58 -4.23 1.00
CA ASN A 88 -5.13 -4.72 2.31
C ASN A 88 -4.86 -3.57 3.29
N ASN A 89 -4.20 -2.49 2.83
CA ASN A 89 -3.91 -1.34 3.68
C ASN A 89 -5.17 -0.62 4.17
N LEU A 90 -6.22 -0.58 3.36
CA LEU A 90 -7.49 0.07 3.71
C LEU A 90 -8.37 -0.83 4.58
N LEU A 91 -8.35 -2.14 4.36
CA LEU A 91 -8.99 -3.11 5.25
C LEU A 91 -8.38 -3.09 6.66
N GLU A 92 -7.05 -3.02 6.77
CA GLU A 92 -6.35 -2.83 8.06
C GLU A 92 -6.74 -1.52 8.76
N LYS A 93 -7.21 -0.53 7.97
CA LYS A 93 -7.72 0.76 8.45
C LYS A 93 -9.23 0.76 8.68
N TYR A 94 -9.87 -0.41 8.61
CA TYR A 94 -11.28 -0.61 8.88
C TYR A 94 -12.21 0.13 7.92
N PHE A 95 -11.81 0.31 6.67
CA PHE A 95 -12.75 0.65 5.60
C PHE A 95 -13.49 -0.61 5.17
N GLU A 96 -14.76 -0.47 4.81
CA GLU A 96 -15.57 -1.61 4.37
C GLU A 96 -15.12 -2.09 2.99
N LYS A 97 -15.09 -3.41 2.82
CA LYS A 97 -14.54 -4.05 1.62
C LYS A 97 -15.26 -3.59 0.36
N THR A 98 -16.59 -3.54 0.41
CA THR A 98 -17.45 -3.12 -0.69
C THR A 98 -17.15 -1.70 -1.13
N ASP A 99 -16.93 -0.79 -0.18
CA ASP A 99 -16.66 0.62 -0.49
C ASP A 99 -15.29 0.79 -1.15
N ILE A 100 -14.29 0.05 -0.67
CA ILE A 100 -12.96 0.00 -1.29
C ILE A 100 -13.07 -0.51 -2.73
N GLU A 101 -13.79 -1.61 -2.95
CA GLU A 101 -13.95 -2.21 -4.28
C GLU A 101 -14.72 -1.29 -5.22
N ASN A 102 -15.81 -0.68 -4.76
CA ASN A 102 -16.60 0.26 -5.54
C ASN A 102 -15.78 1.51 -5.91
N CYS A 103 -15.03 2.09 -4.97
CA CYS A 103 -14.20 3.27 -5.26
C CYS A 103 -13.08 2.94 -6.25
N LEU A 104 -12.40 1.80 -6.09
CA LEU A 104 -11.39 1.34 -7.04
C LEU A 104 -11.99 1.16 -8.45
N GLU A 105 -13.16 0.55 -8.55
CA GLU A 105 -13.79 0.31 -9.85
C GLU A 105 -14.28 1.61 -10.50
N GLN A 106 -15.07 2.41 -9.79
CA GLN A 106 -15.75 3.56 -10.36
C GLN A 106 -14.80 4.72 -10.71
N GLU A 107 -13.73 4.92 -9.93
CA GLU A 107 -12.82 6.06 -10.13
C GLU A 107 -11.50 5.71 -10.78
N PHE A 108 -11.03 4.47 -10.63
CA PHE A 108 -9.74 4.05 -11.14
C PHE A 108 -9.86 2.97 -12.23
N GLN A 109 -11.07 2.47 -12.49
CA GLN A 109 -11.39 1.48 -13.54
C GLN A 109 -10.43 0.30 -13.46
N VAL A 110 -10.22 -0.22 -12.25
CA VAL A 110 -9.19 -1.24 -12.00
C VAL A 110 -9.43 -2.52 -12.79
N SER A 111 -10.66 -2.82 -13.21
CA SER A 111 -10.94 -3.95 -14.08
C SER A 111 -10.48 -3.77 -15.53
N GLU A 112 -10.29 -2.52 -15.98
CA GLU A 112 -9.99 -2.17 -17.37
C GLU A 112 -8.54 -1.71 -17.55
N GLN A 113 -7.93 -1.09 -16.54
CA GLN A 113 -6.59 -0.49 -16.65
C GLN A 113 -5.69 -0.67 -15.42
N SER A 114 -4.38 -0.49 -15.65
CA SER A 114 -3.42 -0.41 -14.56
C SER A 114 -3.59 0.88 -13.77
N ILE A 115 -3.54 0.77 -12.44
CA ILE A 115 -3.45 1.96 -11.58
C ILE A 115 -2.01 2.45 -11.40
N LEU A 116 -1.03 1.71 -11.90
CA LEU A 116 0.37 2.03 -11.72
C LEU A 116 0.71 3.28 -12.54
N SER A 117 1.10 4.35 -11.85
CA SER A 117 1.61 5.54 -12.53
C SER A 117 2.95 5.23 -13.20
N GLU A 118 2.99 5.36 -14.52
CA GLU A 118 4.17 5.16 -15.36
C GLU A 118 5.39 5.94 -14.86
N ASN A 119 5.26 7.25 -14.63
CA ASN A 119 6.33 8.10 -14.09
C ASN A 119 6.90 7.61 -12.75
N VAL A 120 6.03 7.13 -11.85
CA VAL A 120 6.45 6.60 -10.55
C VAL A 120 7.10 5.22 -10.70
N LEU A 121 6.55 4.40 -11.58
CA LEU A 121 7.02 3.06 -11.88
C LEU A 121 8.40 3.10 -12.55
N HIS A 122 8.61 3.97 -13.53
CA HIS A 122 9.91 4.20 -14.19
C HIS A 122 11.01 4.50 -13.17
N LYS A 123 10.79 5.48 -12.28
CA LYS A 123 11.75 5.81 -11.20
C LYS A 123 12.07 4.61 -10.30
N LYS A 124 11.07 3.77 -9.99
CA LYS A 124 11.27 2.58 -9.16
C LYS A 124 12.01 1.48 -9.89
N ILE A 125 11.67 1.20 -11.15
CA ILE A 125 12.31 0.20 -11.98
C ILE A 125 13.78 0.59 -12.19
N GLN A 126 14.06 1.86 -12.47
CA GLN A 126 15.42 2.38 -12.57
C GLN A 126 16.21 2.18 -11.26
N ASN A 127 15.58 2.42 -10.09
CA ASN A 127 16.19 2.15 -8.79
C ASN A 127 16.47 0.65 -8.57
N PHE A 128 15.57 -0.23 -9.04
CA PHE A 128 15.77 -1.68 -8.99
C PHE A 128 16.91 -2.13 -9.89
N LYS A 129 17.00 -1.60 -11.12
CA LYS A 129 18.14 -1.82 -12.02
C LYS A 129 19.46 -1.39 -11.37
N GLN A 130 19.52 -0.20 -10.78
CA GLN A 130 20.72 0.27 -10.04
C GLN A 130 21.10 -0.64 -8.87
N LYS A 131 20.12 -1.31 -8.25
CA LYS A 131 20.33 -2.32 -7.21
C LYS A 131 20.66 -3.72 -7.76
N GLY A 132 20.87 -3.83 -9.07
CA GLY A 132 21.15 -5.07 -9.79
C GLY A 132 20.04 -6.09 -9.63
N LYS A 133 18.78 -5.67 -9.78
CA LYS A 133 17.63 -6.58 -9.90
C LYS A 133 17.36 -6.87 -11.37
N SER A 134 16.98 -8.11 -11.64
CA SER A 134 16.57 -8.61 -12.96
C SER A 134 15.23 -8.05 -13.41
N LYS A 135 14.96 -8.10 -14.73
CA LYS A 135 13.61 -7.91 -15.30
C LYS A 135 12.59 -8.82 -14.61
N ASN A 136 12.94 -10.09 -14.38
CA ASN A 136 12.04 -11.08 -13.76
C ASN A 136 11.64 -10.73 -12.32
N TYR A 137 12.58 -10.27 -11.51
CA TYR A 137 12.28 -9.78 -10.16
C TYR A 137 11.29 -8.61 -10.21
N ILE A 138 11.47 -7.71 -11.17
CA ILE A 138 10.65 -6.52 -11.32
C ILE A 138 9.24 -6.90 -11.80
N ARG A 139 9.12 -7.81 -12.78
CA ARG A 139 7.83 -8.39 -13.22
C ARG A 139 7.06 -8.97 -12.05
N GLN A 140 7.68 -9.87 -11.28
CA GLN A 140 7.05 -10.50 -10.10
C GLN A 140 6.62 -9.48 -9.06
N LYS A 141 7.26 -8.31 -9.01
CA LYS A 141 6.98 -7.28 -8.03
C LYS A 141 5.84 -6.33 -8.42
N PHE A 142 5.65 -6.08 -9.70
CA PHE A 142 4.72 -5.06 -10.19
C PHE A 142 3.55 -5.62 -10.98
N ILE A 143 3.71 -6.76 -11.65
CA ILE A 143 2.63 -7.41 -12.41
C ILE A 143 1.86 -8.32 -11.47
N GLU A 144 0.82 -7.78 -10.84
CA GLU A 144 -0.14 -8.58 -10.05
C GLU A 144 -1.37 -8.97 -10.87
N ARG A 145 -1.66 -8.21 -11.93
CA ARG A 145 -2.82 -8.38 -12.78
C ARG A 145 -2.44 -8.26 -14.24
N SER A 146 -3.31 -8.73 -15.14
CA SER A 146 -3.12 -8.63 -16.59
C SER A 146 -2.92 -7.20 -17.05
N GLU A 147 -3.67 -6.26 -16.47
CA GLU A 147 -3.69 -4.85 -16.87
C GLU A 147 -2.37 -4.15 -16.53
N ASP A 148 -1.64 -4.66 -15.53
CA ASP A 148 -0.34 -4.10 -15.13
C ASP A 148 0.79 -4.53 -16.08
N ARG A 149 0.58 -5.54 -16.92
CA ARG A 149 1.63 -6.11 -17.78
C ARG A 149 2.13 -5.11 -18.80
N GLU A 150 1.23 -4.48 -19.55
CA GLU A 150 1.60 -3.59 -20.65
C GLU A 150 2.50 -2.45 -20.18
N VAL A 151 2.07 -1.73 -19.13
CA VAL A 151 2.86 -0.62 -18.57
C VAL A 151 4.18 -1.07 -17.96
N VAL A 152 4.25 -2.25 -17.33
CA VAL A 152 5.49 -2.76 -16.74
C VAL A 152 6.48 -3.19 -17.81
N GLU A 153 6.04 -3.96 -18.82
CA GLU A 153 6.92 -4.42 -19.90
C GLU A 153 7.44 -3.25 -20.73
N HIS A 154 6.58 -2.27 -21.06
CA HIS A 154 6.99 -1.07 -21.79
C HIS A 154 8.18 -0.37 -21.09
N ILE A 155 8.05 -0.10 -19.79
CA ILE A 155 9.11 0.56 -19.01
C ILE A 155 10.35 -0.32 -18.85
N LEU A 156 10.18 -1.64 -18.73
CA LEU A 156 11.31 -2.57 -18.66
C LEU A 156 12.13 -2.52 -19.94
N ASP A 157 11.47 -2.46 -21.10
CA ASP A 157 12.15 -2.39 -22.40
C ASP A 157 12.84 -1.03 -22.59
N GLU A 158 12.24 0.07 -22.14
CA GLU A 158 12.91 1.38 -22.14
C GLU A 158 14.17 1.41 -21.26
N ILE A 159 14.10 0.81 -20.06
CA ILE A 159 15.17 0.93 -19.06
C ILE A 159 16.31 -0.05 -19.31
N PHE A 160 16.00 -1.28 -19.73
CA PHE A 160 16.99 -2.33 -19.94
C PHE A 160 17.35 -2.47 -21.44
N GLY A 161 16.53 -2.07 -22.41
CA GLY A 161 16.87 -2.38 -23.81
C GLY A 161 17.09 -3.88 -24.07
N GLU A 162 17.76 -4.21 -25.17
CA GLU A 162 17.90 -5.59 -25.68
C GLU A 162 18.98 -6.41 -24.94
N ASP A 163 20.17 -5.86 -24.67
CA ASP A 163 21.31 -6.63 -24.14
C ASP A 163 21.64 -6.42 -22.65
N ASP A 164 21.04 -5.42 -22.01
CA ASP A 164 21.45 -4.97 -20.67
C ASP A 164 21.13 -5.98 -19.55
N GLU A 165 20.20 -6.91 -19.74
CA GLU A 165 19.87 -7.87 -18.67
C GLU A 165 21.02 -8.84 -18.40
N PHE A 166 21.68 -9.30 -19.46
CA PHE A 166 22.85 -10.17 -19.33
C PHE A 166 24.08 -9.39 -18.87
N GLU A 167 24.24 -8.14 -19.32
CA GLU A 167 25.29 -7.25 -18.80
C GLU A 167 25.08 -6.93 -17.31
N ASN A 168 23.85 -6.68 -16.88
CA ASN A 168 23.47 -6.48 -15.49
C ASN A 168 23.81 -7.71 -14.64
N LEU A 169 23.55 -8.92 -15.15
CA LEU A 169 23.96 -10.16 -14.50
C LEU A 169 25.49 -10.25 -14.35
N LYS A 170 26.25 -9.99 -15.42
CA LYS A 170 27.73 -9.98 -15.38
C LYS A 170 28.26 -8.98 -14.37
N ASN A 171 27.76 -7.74 -14.40
CA ASN A 171 28.15 -6.68 -13.48
C ASN A 171 27.88 -7.05 -12.02
N GLU A 172 26.76 -7.73 -11.73
CA GLU A 172 26.45 -8.20 -10.38
C GLU A 172 27.30 -9.40 -9.98
N TYR A 173 27.62 -10.31 -10.90
CA TYR A 173 28.56 -11.39 -10.65
C TYR A 173 29.95 -10.85 -10.29
N GLU A 174 30.49 -9.91 -11.07
CA GLU A 174 31.82 -9.30 -10.83
C GLU A 174 31.92 -8.64 -9.44
N LYS A 175 30.83 -8.02 -8.95
CA LYS A 175 30.77 -7.43 -7.59
C LYS A 175 30.80 -8.47 -6.48
N LEU A 176 30.34 -9.69 -6.75
CA LEU A 176 30.16 -10.78 -5.79
C LEU A 176 31.32 -11.78 -5.81
N ALA A 177 31.91 -12.03 -6.99
CA ALA A 177 33.02 -12.95 -7.22
C ALA A 177 34.18 -12.81 -6.23
N PRO A 178 34.70 -11.60 -5.91
CA PRO A 178 35.81 -11.45 -4.97
C PRO A 178 35.40 -11.63 -3.49
N LYS A 179 34.10 -11.73 -3.17
CA LYS A 179 33.59 -11.67 -1.78
C LYS A 179 33.02 -12.99 -1.27
N TYR A 180 32.64 -13.89 -2.16
CA TYR A 180 31.82 -15.03 -1.82
C TYR A 180 32.19 -16.26 -2.64
N GLU A 181 31.95 -17.44 -2.09
CA GLU A 181 32.08 -18.71 -2.80
C GLU A 181 30.93 -18.91 -3.81
N LYS A 182 31.18 -19.76 -4.81
CA LYS A 182 30.26 -20.03 -5.93
C LYS A 182 28.81 -20.26 -5.50
N GLN A 183 28.55 -21.13 -4.53
CA GLN A 183 27.18 -21.43 -4.06
C GLN A 183 26.47 -20.18 -3.53
N LYS A 184 27.18 -19.37 -2.74
CA LYS A 184 26.64 -18.14 -2.15
C LYS A 184 26.43 -17.02 -3.18
N ILE A 185 27.23 -16.98 -4.25
CA ILE A 185 27.01 -16.10 -5.39
C ILE A 185 25.71 -16.49 -6.10
N ILE A 186 25.53 -17.77 -6.42
CA ILE A 186 24.32 -18.29 -7.08
C ILE A 186 23.07 -17.93 -6.27
N GLU A 187 23.06 -18.19 -4.95
CA GLU A 187 21.94 -17.82 -4.08
C GLU A 187 21.62 -16.33 -4.12
N LYS A 188 22.64 -15.46 -4.09
CA LYS A 188 22.46 -14.01 -4.13
C LYS A 188 21.89 -13.53 -5.46
N LEU A 189 22.33 -14.11 -6.58
CA LEU A 189 21.82 -13.80 -7.92
C LEU A 189 20.39 -14.31 -8.11
N LEU A 190 20.05 -15.50 -7.59
CA LEU A 190 18.67 -15.99 -7.56
C LEU A 190 17.75 -15.06 -6.76
N ARG A 191 18.19 -14.53 -5.60
CA ARG A 191 17.44 -13.51 -4.84
C ARG A 191 17.31 -12.16 -5.56
N LYS A 192 18.09 -11.93 -6.62
CA LYS A 192 17.96 -10.79 -7.54
C LYS A 192 17.06 -11.11 -8.73
N GLY A 193 16.58 -12.36 -8.84
CA GLY A 193 15.59 -12.85 -9.80
C GLY A 193 16.15 -13.31 -11.14
N PHE A 194 17.48 -13.39 -11.28
CA PHE A 194 18.10 -13.93 -12.49
C PHE A 194 17.78 -15.42 -12.63
N CYS A 195 17.59 -15.87 -13.87
CA CYS A 195 17.34 -17.27 -14.16
C CYS A 195 18.58 -18.13 -13.88
N TYR A 196 18.37 -19.33 -13.34
CA TYR A 196 19.48 -20.23 -13.01
C TYR A 196 20.34 -20.58 -14.24
N GLY A 197 19.72 -20.75 -15.42
CA GLY A 197 20.44 -21.02 -16.67
C GLY A 197 21.44 -19.92 -17.01
N ASP A 198 21.03 -18.66 -16.94
CA ASP A 198 21.90 -17.52 -17.24
C ASP A 198 22.99 -17.36 -16.18
N ILE A 199 22.66 -17.56 -14.90
CA ILE A 199 23.63 -17.53 -13.81
C ILE A 199 24.73 -18.57 -14.06
N LYS A 200 24.36 -19.78 -14.46
CA LYS A 200 25.32 -20.86 -14.74
C LYS A 200 26.32 -20.45 -15.81
N ASN A 201 25.86 -19.80 -16.88
CA ASN A 201 26.71 -19.33 -17.99
C ASN A 201 27.76 -18.27 -17.60
N VAL A 202 27.59 -17.58 -16.46
CA VAL A 202 28.53 -16.53 -16.00
C VAL A 202 29.42 -17.01 -14.85
N VAL A 203 28.96 -18.00 -14.09
CA VAL A 203 29.65 -18.52 -12.90
C VAL A 203 30.52 -19.74 -13.19
N GLU A 204 30.26 -20.44 -14.30
CA GLU A 204 31.04 -21.58 -14.82
C GLU A 204 31.97 -21.17 -15.95
#